data_AF-A0A2X2VS71-F1
#
_entry.id   AF-A0A2X2VS71-F1
#
_cell.length_a   1.000
_cell.length_b   1.000
_cell.length_c   1.000
_cell.angle_alpha   90.00
_cell.angle_beta   90.00
_cell.angle_gamma   90.00
#
_symmetry.space_group_name_H-M   'P 1'
#
loop_
_entity.id
_entity.type
_entity.pdbx_description
1 polymer ?
#
loop_
_entity_poly.entity_id
_entity_poly.type
_entity_poly.pdbx_seq_one_letter_code
_entity_poly.pdbx_strand_id
1 'polypeptide(L)' 'MTRFYKYILLIGFSMIFLSIIMFLLSVGMFAARGNYSQFMIKLSEISFVFWFPFLIIGILLTVLGIGIYLKKTSK' A
#
# COMPACT_ATOMS: atom_id res chain seq x y z
N MET A 1 -24.85 8.61 -0.12
CA MET A 1 -23.46 8.97 -0.50
C MET A 1 -22.53 9.35 0.68
N THR A 2 -22.88 9.14 1.96
CA THR A 2 -22.04 9.51 3.14
C THR A 2 -20.99 8.47 3.53
N ARG A 3 -21.09 7.22 3.10
CA ARG A 3 -20.13 6.17 3.52
C ARG A 3 -19.05 5.87 2.47
N PHE A 4 -19.29 6.23 1.20
CA PHE A 4 -18.39 5.90 0.09
C PHE A 4 -16.97 6.46 0.24
N TYR A 5 -16.84 7.73 0.66
CA TYR A 5 -15.52 8.34 0.91
C TYR A 5 -14.76 7.66 2.05
N LYS A 6 -15.46 7.12 3.07
CA LYS A 6 -14.83 6.39 4.17
C LYS A 6 -14.23 5.08 3.69
N TYR A 7 -14.92 4.36 2.80
CA TYR A 7 -14.38 3.15 2.19
C TYR A 7 -13.18 3.44 1.29
N ILE A 8 -13.23 4.51 0.47
CA ILE A 8 -12.08 4.92 -0.35
C ILE A 8 -10.86 5.24 0.53
N LEU A 9 -11.05 6.00 1.60
CA LEU A 9 -9.98 6.30 2.55
C LEU A 9 -9.44 5.04 3.21
N LEU A 10 -10.32 4.16 3.67
CA LEU A 10 -9.92 2.89 4.28
C LEU A 10 -9.08 2.04 3.33
N ILE A 11 -9.51 1.92 2.07
CA ILE A 11 -8.79 1.18 1.01
C ILE A 11 -7.44 1.86 0.73
N GLY A 12 -7.41 3.18 0.57
CA GLY A 12 -6.16 3.93 0.35
C GLY A 12 -5.14 3.73 1.47
N PHE A 13 -5.56 3.89 2.72
CA PHE A 13 -4.71 3.66 3.89
C PHE A 13 -4.23 2.22 4.01
N SER A 14 -5.11 1.24 3.77
CA SER A 14 -4.72 -0.17 3.82
C SER A 14 -3.76 -0.56 2.69
N MET A 15 -3.87 0.03 1.50
CA MET A 15 -2.90 -0.14 0.41
C MET A 15 -1.53 0.47 0.74
N ILE A 16 -1.50 1.65 1.38
CA ILE A 16 -0.26 2.27 1.85
C ILE A 16 0.40 1.37 2.91
N PHE A 17 -0.36 0.89 3.89
CA PHE A 17 0.16 0.00 4.92
C PHE A 17 0.70 -1.31 4.35
N LEU A 18 -0.03 -1.91 3.40
CA LEU A 18 0.41 -3.11 2.69
C LEU A 18 1.71 -2.87 1.93
N SER A 19 1.82 -1.73 1.23
CA SER A 19 3.06 -1.34 0.53
C SER A 19 4.25 -1.23 1.47
N ILE A 20 4.08 -0.65 2.67
CA ILE A 20 5.14 -0.57 3.68
C ILE A 20 5.59 -1.97 4.10
N ILE A 21 4.67 -2.90 4.35
CA ILE A 21 5.00 -4.28 4.71
C ILE A 21 5.78 -4.96 3.56
N MET A 22 5.31 -4.82 2.33
CA MET A 22 5.96 -5.39 1.15
C MET A 22 7.39 -4.85 0.97
N PHE A 23 7.57 -3.55 1.17
CA PHE A 23 8.89 -2.92 1.12
C PHE A 23 9.82 -3.46 2.21
N LEU A 24 9.35 -3.52 3.46
CA LEU A 24 10.14 -4.03 4.58
C LEU A 24 10.54 -5.50 4.40
N LEU A 25 9.60 -6.35 3.95
CA LEU A 25 9.87 -7.76 3.65
C LEU A 25 10.92 -7.90 2.56
N SER A 26 10.80 -7.12 1.49
CA SER A 26 11.73 -7.17 0.38
C SER A 26 13.13 -6.71 0.79
N VAL A 27 13.26 -5.54 1.41
CA VAL A 27 14.55 -4.99 1.88
C VAL A 27 15.18 -5.90 2.93
N GLY A 28 14.37 -6.47 3.84
CA GLY A 28 14.84 -7.43 4.83
C GLY A 28 15.45 -8.68 4.21
N MET A 29 14.84 -9.20 3.15
CA MET A 29 15.37 -10.34 2.39
C MET A 29 16.61 -9.99 1.56
N PHE A 30 16.73 -8.76 1.05
CA PHE A 30 17.97 -8.29 0.41
C PHE A 30 19.14 -8.16 1.40
N ALA A 31 18.86 -7.73 2.63
CA ALA A 31 19.88 -7.61 3.68
C ALA A 31 20.29 -8.97 4.25
N ALA A 32 19.38 -9.94 4.27
CA ALA A 32 19.62 -11.24 4.85
C ALA A 32 20.38 -12.17 3.89
N ARG A 33 21.63 -12.53 4.25
CA ARG A 33 22.50 -13.41 3.43
C ARG A 33 22.32 -14.91 3.71
N GLY A 34 21.16 -15.31 4.23
CA GLY A 34 20.86 -16.69 4.61
C GLY A 34 20.44 -17.57 3.43
N ASN A 35 20.45 -18.89 3.64
CA ASN A 35 19.84 -19.84 2.72
C ASN A 35 18.32 -19.90 2.99
N TYR A 36 17.55 -19.20 2.17
CA TYR A 36 16.09 -19.14 2.27
C TYR A 36 15.42 -20.07 1.28
N SER A 37 14.21 -20.54 1.60
CA SER A 37 13.42 -21.33 0.67
C SER A 37 13.11 -20.52 -0.59
N GLN A 38 13.04 -21.19 -1.75
CA GLN A 38 12.68 -20.52 -3.01
C GLN A 38 11.34 -19.78 -2.94
N PHE A 39 10.41 -20.26 -2.11
CA PHE A 39 9.13 -19.59 -1.89
C PHE A 39 9.32 -18.19 -1.28
N MET A 40 10.15 -18.07 -0.25
CA MET A 40 10.44 -16.78 0.41
C MET A 40 11.13 -15.80 -0.54
N ILE A 41 12.05 -16.31 -1.37
CA ILE A 41 12.77 -15.49 -2.36
C ILE A 41 11.78 -14.93 -3.40
N LYS A 42 10.93 -15.78 -3.99
CA LYS A 42 9.92 -15.34 -4.97
C LYS A 42 8.91 -14.37 -4.35
N LEU A 43 8.50 -14.59 -3.11
CA LEU A 43 7.59 -13.69 -2.40
C LEU A 43 8.22 -12.31 -2.18
N SER A 44 9.52 -12.26 -1.87
CA SER A 44 10.29 -11.02 -1.74
C SER A 44 10.38 -10.27 -3.07
N GLU A 45 10.67 -10.98 -4.17
CA GLU A 45 10.73 -10.38 -5.51
C GLU A 45 9.39 -9.77 -5.93
N ILE A 46 8.28 -10.51 -5.72
CA ILE A 46 6.92 -10.00 -5.96
C ILE A 46 6.67 -8.77 -5.09
N SER A 47 7.06 -8.83 -3.82
CA SER A 47 6.91 -7.71 -2.89
C SER A 47 7.69 -6.48 -3.36
N PHE A 48 8.89 -6.66 -3.92
CA PHE A 48 9.73 -5.59 -4.47
C PHE A 48 9.18 -4.97 -5.76
N VAL A 49 8.49 -5.73 -6.59
CA VAL A 49 7.90 -5.20 -7.83
C VAL A 49 6.61 -4.44 -7.50
N PHE A 50 5.79 -4.96 -6.59
CA PHE A 50 4.45 -4.44 -6.35
C PHE A 50 4.37 -3.38 -5.25
N TRP A 51 5.37 -3.23 -4.35
CA TRP A 51 5.27 -2.22 -3.28
C TRP A 51 5.07 -0.80 -3.84
N PHE A 52 5.81 -0.43 -4.89
CA PHE A 52 5.77 0.93 -5.45
C PHE A 52 4.46 1.25 -6.19
N PRO A 53 3.95 0.38 -7.09
CA PRO A 53 2.60 0.54 -7.65
C PRO A 53 1.50 0.65 -6.59
N PHE A 54 1.54 -0.20 -5.55
CA PHE A 54 0.56 -0.16 -4.46
C PHE A 54 0.66 1.14 -3.64
N LEU A 55 1.88 1.67 -3.45
CA LEU A 55 2.08 2.96 -2.79
C LEU A 55 1.42 4.09 -3.59
N ILE A 56 1.68 4.15 -4.91
CA ILE A 56 1.12 5.19 -5.79
C ILE A 56 -0.41 5.13 -5.76
N ILE A 57 -0.98 3.94 -5.95
CA ILE A 57 -2.44 3.77 -5.98
C ILE A 57 -3.03 4.13 -4.61
N GLY A 58 -2.40 3.69 -3.52
CA GLY A 58 -2.82 4.01 -2.15
C GLY A 58 -2.82 5.51 -1.86
N ILE A 59 -1.77 6.24 -2.27
CA ILE A 59 -1.70 7.70 -2.15
C ILE A 59 -2.81 8.36 -2.97
N LEU A 60 -2.99 7.98 -4.24
CA LEU A 60 -4.03 8.56 -5.11
C LEU A 60 -5.43 8.36 -4.53
N LEU A 61 -5.76 7.15 -4.07
CA LEU A 61 -7.03 6.85 -3.41
C LEU A 61 -7.22 7.69 -2.15
N THR A 62 -6.17 7.84 -1.34
CA THR A 62 -6.23 8.62 -0.10
C THR A 62 -6.48 10.09 -0.40
N VAL A 63 -5.77 10.69 -1.36
CA VAL A 63 -5.98 12.08 -1.80
C VAL A 63 -7.39 12.28 -2.34
N LEU A 64 -7.89 11.37 -3.18
CA LEU A 64 -9.26 11.41 -3.69
C LEU A 64 -10.29 11.34 -2.55
N GLY A 65 -10.09 10.44 -1.58
CA GLY A 65 -10.96 10.31 -0.42
C GLY A 65 -11.01 11.59 0.42
N ILE A 66 -9.86 12.22 0.66
CA ILE A 66 -9.76 13.49 1.41
C ILE A 66 -10.43 14.63 0.62
N GLY A 67 -10.18 14.73 -0.69
CA GLY A 67 -10.79 15.76 -1.54
C GLY A 67 -12.32 15.70 -1.54
N ILE A 68 -12.88 14.49 -1.61
CA ILE A 68 -14.34 14.29 -1.51
C ILE A 68 -14.86 14.67 -0.11
N TYR A 69 -14.14 14.34 0.95
CA TYR A 69 -14.49 14.70 2.33
C TYR A 69 -14.53 16.22 2.52
N LEU A 70 -13.47 16.93 2.10
CA LEU A 70 -13.38 18.40 2.21
C LEU A 70 -14.48 19.09 1.41
N LYS A 71 -14.72 18.67 0.15
CA LYS A 71 -15.80 19.21 -0.68
C LYS A 71 -17.18 19.04 -0.03
N LYS A 72 -17.37 17.97 0.72
CA LYS A 72 -18.63 17.70 1.42
C LYS A 72 -18.79 18.52 2.69
N THR A 73 -17.71 18.77 3.42
CA THR A 73 -17.72 19.61 4.64
C THR A 73 -17.82 21.10 4.34
N SER A 74 -17.33 21.54 3.18
CA SER A 74 -17.40 22.94 2.74
C SER A 74 -18.78 23.36 2.19
N LYS A 75 -19.77 22.46 2.17
CA LYS A 75 -21.13 22.71 1.69
C LYS A 75 -22.10 22.59 2.85
#